data_AF-A0A354RBE1-F1
#
_entry.id   AF-A0A354RBE1-F1
#
_cell.length_a   1.000
_cell.length_b   1.000
_cell.length_c   1.000
_cell.angle_alpha   90.00
_cell.angle_beta   90.00
_cell.angle_gamma   90.00
#
_symmetry.space_group_name_H-M   'P 1'
#
loop_
_entity.id
_entity.type
_entity.pdbx_description
1 polymer ?
#
loop_
_entity_poly.entity_id
_entity_poly.type
_entity_poly.pdbx_seq_one_letter_code
_entity_poly.pdbx_strand_id
1 'polypeptide(L)'
;MDQGTKAEVQRARRILKLSEYYDKAVQLAEKVAEWGKNNNGKKYHICSGGGPGMMEAANRGADNRKCESIAYGISLPFEQGVNSFATPELSFEFHYFFIRKFYFLYHAKAVVVFPGGFGTMDELFETLTLIQTKKINKSIPIYLFGKDFWSGLINFNQFVEWGVISPDDLKLFKIVDTVDEAFQAVTKDLTQDENSCEL
;
A
#
# COMPACT_ATOMS: atom_id res chain seq x y z
N MET A 1 -19.50 20.27 30.19
CA MET A 1 -18.84 19.18 29.44
C MET A 1 -17.36 19.44 29.46
N ASP A 2 -16.62 18.62 30.19
CA ASP A 2 -15.20 18.74 30.43
C ASP A 2 -14.38 18.65 29.12
N GLN A 3 -13.30 19.42 29.02
CA GLN A 3 -12.41 19.44 27.86
C GLN A 3 -11.73 18.07 27.66
N GLY A 4 -11.47 17.33 28.74
CA GLY A 4 -10.92 15.97 28.71
C GLY A 4 -11.82 14.99 27.96
N THR A 5 -13.12 14.96 28.29
CA THR A 5 -14.10 14.06 27.65
C THR A 5 -14.26 14.33 26.15
N LYS A 6 -14.16 15.59 25.71
CA LYS A 6 -14.26 15.94 24.28
C LYS A 6 -13.05 15.44 23.48
N ALA A 7 -11.84 15.56 24.03
CA ALA A 7 -10.62 15.09 23.37
C ALA A 7 -10.60 13.56 23.24
N GLU A 8 -11.06 12.84 24.27
CA GLU A 8 -11.19 11.37 24.25
C GLU A 8 -12.20 10.90 23.21
N VAL A 9 -13.38 11.52 23.16
CA VAL A 9 -14.40 11.22 22.13
C VAL A 9 -13.85 11.46 20.73
N GLN A 10 -13.09 12.54 20.53
CA GLN A 10 -12.50 12.83 19.22
C GLN A 10 -11.41 11.81 18.85
N ARG A 11 -10.59 11.38 19.81
CA ARG A 11 -9.60 10.31 19.61
C ARG A 11 -10.27 9.00 19.25
N ALA A 12 -11.32 8.60 19.98
CA ALA A 12 -12.08 7.38 19.71
C ALA A 12 -12.70 7.40 18.31
N ARG A 13 -13.27 8.53 17.88
CA ARG A 13 -13.80 8.69 16.52
C ARG A 13 -12.73 8.53 15.43
N ARG A 14 -11.52 9.05 15.65
CA ARG A 14 -10.40 8.88 14.71
C ARG A 14 -9.96 7.42 14.62
N ILE A 15 -9.89 6.73 15.75
CA ILE A 15 -9.57 5.30 15.81
C ILE A 15 -10.63 4.49 15.07
N LEU A 16 -11.91 4.75 15.33
CA LEU A 16 -13.03 4.07 14.67
C LEU A 16 -13.01 4.27 13.15
N LYS A 17 -12.71 5.50 12.68
CA LYS A 17 -12.60 5.77 11.24
C LYS A 17 -11.47 4.95 10.61
N LEU A 18 -10.32 4.82 11.28
CA LEU A 18 -9.19 4.04 10.77
C LEU A 18 -9.39 2.52 10.91
N SER A 19 -10.16 2.04 11.88
CA SER A 19 -10.41 0.60 12.04
C SER A 19 -11.19 0.02 10.86
N GLU A 20 -12.12 0.78 10.27
CA GLU A 20 -12.81 0.36 9.04
C GLU A 20 -11.83 0.11 7.89
N TYR A 21 -10.81 0.98 7.75
CA TYR A 21 -9.77 0.79 6.73
C TYR A 21 -8.83 -0.38 7.05
N TYR A 22 -8.57 -0.63 8.34
CA TYR A 22 -7.78 -1.79 8.76
C TYR A 22 -8.48 -3.09 8.33
N ASP A 23 -9.77 -3.22 8.60
CA ASP A 23 -10.55 -4.40 8.20
C ASP A 23 -10.58 -4.57 6.68
N LYS A 24 -10.74 -3.47 5.94
CA LYS A 24 -10.66 -3.49 4.47
C LYS A 24 -9.27 -3.89 3.95
N ALA A 25 -8.19 -3.46 4.62
CA ALA A 25 -6.82 -3.85 4.27
C ALA A 25 -6.58 -5.34 4.50
N VAL A 26 -7.07 -5.89 5.62
CA VAL A 26 -7.05 -7.34 5.88
C VAL A 26 -7.79 -8.09 4.77
N GLN A 27 -9.04 -7.70 4.49
CA GLN A 27 -9.87 -8.38 3.49
C GLN A 27 -9.29 -8.32 2.07
N LEU A 28 -8.69 -7.19 1.68
CA LEU A 28 -8.03 -7.06 0.39
C LEU A 28 -6.78 -7.96 0.32
N ALA A 29 -5.95 -7.94 1.36
CA ALA A 29 -4.76 -8.78 1.42
C ALA A 29 -5.10 -10.28 1.40
N GLU A 30 -6.18 -10.70 2.08
CA GLU A 30 -6.69 -12.07 2.00
C GLU A 30 -7.00 -12.48 0.56
N LYS A 31 -7.81 -11.68 -0.15
CA LYS A 31 -8.21 -11.99 -1.54
C LYS A 31 -7.01 -12.01 -2.49
N VAL A 32 -6.12 -11.02 -2.39
CA VAL A 32 -4.94 -10.93 -3.25
C VAL A 32 -3.95 -12.07 -2.96
N ALA A 33 -3.75 -12.44 -1.69
CA ALA A 33 -2.85 -13.54 -1.33
C ALA A 33 -3.37 -14.90 -1.83
N GLU A 34 -4.66 -15.17 -1.64
CA GLU A 34 -5.28 -16.41 -2.11
C GLU A 34 -5.26 -16.52 -3.64
N TRP A 35 -5.56 -15.42 -4.34
CA TRP A 35 -5.44 -15.35 -5.79
C TRP A 35 -3.98 -15.54 -6.24
N GLY A 36 -3.04 -14.83 -5.61
CA GLY A 36 -1.62 -14.83 -5.96
C GLY A 36 -0.92 -16.16 -5.72
N LYS A 37 -1.45 -17.01 -4.82
CA LYS A 37 -0.97 -18.38 -4.58
C LYS A 37 -1.31 -19.33 -5.73
N ASN A 38 -2.43 -19.11 -6.42
CA ASN A 38 -3.00 -20.02 -7.41
C ASN A 38 -2.78 -19.58 -8.87
N ASN A 39 -1.95 -18.56 -9.12
CA ASN A 39 -1.84 -17.93 -10.44
C ASN A 39 -0.81 -18.62 -11.37
N ASN A 40 -1.19 -19.74 -12.01
CA ASN A 40 -0.48 -20.34 -13.15
C ASN A 40 1.06 -20.50 -12.99
N GLY A 41 1.53 -20.79 -11.78
CA GLY A 41 2.95 -20.99 -11.47
C GLY A 41 3.75 -19.74 -11.10
N LYS A 42 3.16 -18.53 -11.19
CA LYS A 42 3.73 -17.31 -10.62
C LYS A 42 3.14 -17.07 -9.23
N LYS A 43 4.01 -16.87 -8.24
CA LYS A 43 3.61 -16.55 -6.87
C LYS A 43 3.68 -15.04 -6.63
N TYR A 44 2.59 -14.44 -6.17
CA TYR A 44 2.58 -13.08 -5.65
C TYR A 44 2.52 -13.12 -4.13
N HIS A 45 3.38 -12.34 -3.50
CA HIS A 45 3.42 -12.20 -2.05
C HIS A 45 2.90 -10.83 -1.64
N ILE A 46 2.15 -10.79 -0.54
CA ILE A 46 1.84 -9.53 0.13
C ILE A 46 3.12 -9.02 0.77
N CYS A 47 3.41 -7.73 0.62
CA CYS A 47 4.58 -7.07 1.16
C CYS A 47 4.15 -5.80 1.91
N SER A 48 4.73 -5.55 3.08
CA SER A 48 4.47 -4.35 3.89
C SER A 48 5.75 -3.87 4.59
N GLY A 49 5.66 -2.73 5.28
CA GLY A 49 6.73 -2.20 6.14
C GLY A 49 6.92 -2.92 7.47
N GLY A 50 6.11 -3.93 7.78
CA GLY A 50 6.25 -4.74 8.98
C GLY A 50 5.80 -4.05 10.28
N GLY A 51 5.52 -2.75 10.30
CA GLY A 51 5.01 -2.07 11.51
C GLY A 51 3.55 -2.40 11.85
N PRO A 52 2.97 -1.72 12.86
CA PRO A 52 1.57 -1.88 13.25
C PRO A 52 0.60 -1.23 12.25
N GLY A 53 -0.70 -1.35 12.51
CA GLY A 53 -1.74 -0.67 11.73
C GLY A 53 -1.93 -1.28 10.33
N MET A 54 -1.96 -0.46 9.27
CA MET A 54 -2.22 -0.95 7.91
C MET A 54 -1.16 -1.94 7.41
N MET A 55 0.10 -1.80 7.88
CA MET A 55 1.18 -2.74 7.55
C MET A 55 0.90 -4.12 8.13
N GLU A 56 0.53 -4.16 9.42
CA GLU A 56 0.08 -5.37 10.10
C GLU A 56 -1.17 -5.95 9.43
N ALA A 57 -2.17 -5.13 9.08
CA ALA A 57 -3.39 -5.58 8.41
C ALA A 57 -3.07 -6.33 7.11
N ALA A 58 -2.11 -5.83 6.33
CA ALA A 58 -1.67 -6.48 5.10
C ALA A 58 -1.03 -7.85 5.36
N ASN A 59 -0.06 -7.93 6.29
CA ASN A 59 0.58 -9.21 6.64
C ASN A 59 -0.44 -10.20 7.25
N ARG A 60 -1.32 -9.72 8.12
CA ARG A 60 -2.39 -10.50 8.75
C ARG A 60 -3.34 -11.11 7.73
N GLY A 61 -3.75 -10.35 6.71
CA GLY A 61 -4.62 -10.88 5.65
C GLY A 61 -3.97 -12.05 4.89
N ALA A 62 -2.67 -11.98 4.63
CA ALA A 62 -1.94 -13.11 4.04
C ALA A 62 -1.86 -14.32 4.99
N ASP A 63 -1.56 -14.10 6.27
CA ASP A 63 -1.48 -15.17 7.28
C ASP A 63 -2.84 -15.87 7.52
N ASN A 64 -3.94 -15.11 7.50
CA ASN A 64 -5.30 -15.66 7.59
C ASN A 64 -5.58 -16.70 6.48
N ARG A 65 -4.93 -16.55 5.31
CA ARG A 65 -5.03 -17.47 4.17
C ARG A 65 -3.85 -18.45 4.07
N LYS A 66 -2.99 -18.52 5.10
CA LYS A 66 -1.79 -19.37 5.12
C LYS A 66 -0.93 -19.16 3.87
N CYS A 67 -0.78 -17.89 3.51
CA CYS A 67 0.09 -17.42 2.44
C CYS A 67 1.28 -16.68 3.05
N GLU A 68 2.46 -16.86 2.46
CA GLU A 68 3.67 -16.16 2.91
C GLU A 68 3.57 -14.67 2.60
N SER A 69 4.02 -13.83 3.55
CA SER A 69 4.09 -12.38 3.37
C SER A 69 5.44 -11.82 3.82
N ILE A 70 5.87 -10.78 3.09
CA ILE A 70 7.16 -10.12 3.26
C ILE A 70 6.97 -8.91 4.18
N ALA A 71 7.92 -8.68 5.07
CA ALA A 71 8.02 -7.45 5.85
C ALA A 71 9.40 -6.82 5.67
N TYR A 72 9.42 -5.58 5.17
CA TYR A 72 10.62 -4.76 5.13
C TYR A 72 10.55 -3.75 6.27
N GLY A 73 11.01 -4.16 7.45
CA GLY A 73 11.13 -3.32 8.63
C GLY A 73 12.25 -2.30 8.51
N ILE A 74 12.23 -1.27 9.36
CA ILE A 74 13.31 -0.31 9.52
C ILE A 74 13.69 -0.25 10.99
N SER A 75 14.98 -0.28 11.28
CA SER A 75 15.48 -0.14 12.64
C SER A 75 15.23 1.28 13.15
N LEU A 76 14.43 1.40 14.21
CA LEU A 76 14.12 2.66 14.87
C LEU A 76 14.54 2.60 16.34
N PRO A 77 14.92 3.73 16.97
CA PRO A 77 15.37 3.74 18.36
C PRO A 77 14.32 3.22 19.36
N PHE A 78 13.04 3.21 18.99
CA PHE A 78 11.91 2.93 19.88
C PHE A 78 10.98 1.81 19.39
N GLU A 79 11.19 1.29 18.18
CA GLU A 79 10.32 0.29 17.57
C GLU A 79 11.16 -0.96 17.30
N GLN A 80 10.77 -2.09 17.89
CA GLN A 80 11.50 -3.35 17.76
C GLN A 80 10.75 -4.33 16.88
N GLY A 81 11.40 -4.74 15.79
CA GLY A 81 10.98 -5.86 14.95
C GLY A 81 9.82 -5.56 13.99
N VAL A 82 9.41 -6.62 13.29
CA VAL A 82 8.24 -6.62 12.42
C VAL A 82 7.07 -7.31 13.13
N ASN A 83 5.84 -7.05 12.65
CA ASN A 83 4.63 -7.64 13.19
C ASN A 83 4.66 -9.17 13.09
N SER A 84 3.96 -9.84 14.01
CA SER A 84 3.98 -11.30 14.14
C SER A 84 3.24 -12.05 13.02
N PHE A 85 2.58 -11.34 12.10
CA PHE A 85 1.87 -11.95 10.98
C PHE A 85 2.76 -12.07 9.73
N ALA A 86 3.88 -11.35 9.68
CA ALA A 86 4.85 -11.51 8.62
C ALA A 86 5.53 -12.87 8.69
N THR A 87 5.88 -13.45 7.54
CA THR A 87 6.62 -14.72 7.51
C THR A 87 8.03 -14.48 8.06
N PRO A 88 8.46 -15.20 9.11
CA PRO A 88 9.75 -14.94 9.76
C PRO A 88 10.95 -14.98 8.82
N GLU A 89 10.97 -15.94 7.89
CA GLU A 89 12.04 -16.12 6.90
C GLU A 89 12.04 -15.05 5.79
N LEU A 90 10.95 -14.27 5.68
CA LEU A 90 10.77 -13.19 4.70
C LEU A 90 10.67 -11.82 5.39
N SER A 91 11.16 -11.74 6.62
CA SER A 91 11.19 -10.51 7.42
C SER A 91 12.61 -9.95 7.45
N PHE A 92 12.78 -8.74 6.93
CA PHE A 92 14.06 -8.08 6.79
C PHE A 92 14.05 -6.76 7.57
N GLU A 93 15.14 -6.47 8.28
CA GLU A 93 15.31 -5.21 8.98
C GLU A 93 16.38 -4.37 8.28
N PHE A 94 15.99 -3.21 7.78
CA PHE A 94 16.89 -2.27 7.14
C PHE A 94 17.38 -1.23 8.14
N HIS A 95 18.63 -0.78 7.99
CA HIS A 95 19.16 0.35 8.75
C HIS A 95 18.96 1.68 8.00
N TYR A 96 19.05 1.67 6.67
CA TYR A 96 18.97 2.86 5.84
C TYR A 96 17.63 2.93 5.10
N PHE A 97 16.90 4.05 5.28
CA PHE A 97 15.59 4.29 4.66
C PHE A 97 15.59 4.13 3.14
N PHE A 98 16.60 4.70 2.45
CA PHE A 98 16.64 4.66 0.98
C PHE A 98 16.78 3.24 0.42
N ILE A 99 17.50 2.34 1.11
CA ILE A 99 17.62 0.95 0.70
C ILE A 99 16.26 0.26 0.86
N ARG A 100 15.59 0.46 2.00
CA ARG A 100 14.26 -0.10 2.25
C ARG A 100 13.26 0.30 1.16
N LYS A 101 13.20 1.60 0.83
CA LYS A 101 12.32 2.13 -0.23
C LYS A 101 12.66 1.54 -1.59
N PHE A 102 13.95 1.45 -1.92
CA PHE A 102 14.39 0.80 -3.15
C PHE A 102 13.90 -0.65 -3.25
N TYR A 103 14.01 -1.44 -2.16
CA TYR A 103 13.56 -2.83 -2.16
C TYR A 103 12.05 -2.98 -2.37
N PHE A 104 11.23 -2.11 -1.77
CA PHE A 104 9.78 -2.05 -2.05
C PHE A 104 9.52 -1.91 -3.54
N LEU A 105 10.09 -0.88 -4.15
CA LEU A 105 9.81 -0.57 -5.54
C LEU A 105 10.46 -1.53 -6.52
N TYR A 106 11.64 -2.06 -6.21
CA TYR A 106 12.35 -3.00 -7.06
C TYR A 106 11.56 -4.31 -7.24
N HIS A 107 10.90 -4.81 -6.18
CA HIS A 107 10.11 -6.05 -6.24
C HIS A 107 8.62 -5.84 -6.51
N ALA A 108 8.09 -4.63 -6.27
CA ALA A 108 6.65 -4.35 -6.46
C ALA A 108 6.15 -4.71 -7.87
N LYS A 109 4.99 -5.38 -7.91
CA LYS A 109 4.22 -5.61 -9.14
C LYS A 109 2.98 -4.74 -9.22
N ALA A 110 2.47 -4.32 -8.07
CA ALA A 110 1.41 -3.33 -7.89
C ALA A 110 1.61 -2.70 -6.51
N VAL A 111 1.07 -1.49 -6.30
CA VAL A 111 1.09 -0.81 -5.01
C VAL A 111 -0.33 -0.40 -4.64
N VAL A 112 -0.79 -0.79 -3.45
CA VAL A 112 -2.06 -0.33 -2.88
C VAL A 112 -1.77 0.53 -1.67
N VAL A 113 -2.19 1.79 -1.71
CA VAL A 113 -1.92 2.81 -0.71
C VAL A 113 -3.19 3.08 0.10
N PHE A 114 -3.23 2.55 1.32
CA PHE A 114 -4.29 2.82 2.29
C PHE A 114 -4.07 4.18 2.98
N PRO A 115 -5.09 4.70 3.70
CA PRO A 115 -4.95 5.92 4.49
C PRO A 115 -3.77 5.86 5.45
N GLY A 116 -2.90 6.87 5.39
CA GLY A 116 -1.65 6.89 6.13
C GLY A 116 -1.10 8.30 6.35
N GLY A 117 0.01 8.37 7.09
CA GLY A 117 0.66 9.63 7.45
C GLY A 117 1.81 10.00 6.50
N PHE A 118 2.79 10.75 7.01
CA PHE A 118 3.92 11.23 6.21
C PHE A 118 4.75 10.12 5.56
N GLY A 119 4.99 8.99 6.23
CA GLY A 119 5.72 7.87 5.62
C GLY A 119 5.01 7.31 4.39
N THR A 120 3.68 7.19 4.45
CA THR A 120 2.86 6.76 3.31
C THR A 120 2.90 7.78 2.16
N MET A 121 2.87 9.07 2.47
CA MET A 121 2.98 10.12 1.44
C MET A 121 4.35 10.13 0.79
N ASP A 122 5.40 9.99 1.58
CA ASP A 122 6.79 9.91 1.12
C ASP A 122 6.98 8.76 0.13
N GLU A 123 6.53 7.55 0.49
CA GLU A 123 6.55 6.39 -0.41
C GLU A 123 5.69 6.61 -1.67
N LEU A 124 4.48 7.18 -1.54
CA LEU A 124 3.62 7.46 -2.68
C LEU A 124 4.26 8.43 -3.68
N PHE A 125 4.73 9.59 -3.22
CA PHE A 125 5.27 10.62 -4.09
C PHE A 125 6.63 10.23 -4.67
N GLU A 126 7.46 9.49 -3.94
CA GLU A 126 8.70 8.91 -4.48
C GLU A 126 8.37 7.93 -5.61
N THR A 127 7.38 7.04 -5.42
CA THR A 127 6.93 6.10 -6.45
C THR A 127 6.43 6.80 -7.70
N LEU A 128 5.53 7.78 -7.54
CA LEU A 128 4.98 8.55 -8.66
C LEU A 128 6.08 9.26 -9.44
N THR A 129 7.03 9.89 -8.74
CA THR A 129 8.17 10.59 -9.36
C THR A 129 9.05 9.62 -10.15
N LEU A 130 9.34 8.43 -9.60
CA LEU A 130 10.19 7.44 -10.26
C LEU A 130 9.55 6.84 -11.52
N ILE A 131 8.23 6.64 -11.52
CA ILE A 131 7.49 6.17 -12.70
C ILE A 131 7.39 7.29 -13.73
N GLN A 132 6.99 8.51 -13.32
CA GLN A 132 6.91 9.69 -14.19
C GLN A 132 8.22 9.96 -14.93
N THR A 133 9.34 9.86 -14.22
CA THR A 133 10.69 10.11 -14.76
C THR A 133 11.31 8.90 -15.47
N LYS A 134 10.58 7.78 -15.58
CA LYS A 134 11.05 6.52 -16.20
C LYS A 134 12.36 6.01 -15.58
N LYS A 135 12.58 6.26 -14.28
CA LYS A 135 13.68 5.64 -13.53
C LYS A 135 13.36 4.21 -13.14
N ILE A 136 12.07 3.90 -13.08
CA ILE A 136 11.55 2.55 -13.06
C ILE A 136 10.91 2.30 -14.43
N ASN A 137 11.48 1.37 -15.20
CA ASN A 137 11.02 1.04 -16.56
C ASN A 137 9.92 -0.04 -16.59
N LYS A 138 9.47 -0.52 -15.44
CA LYS A 138 8.35 -1.46 -15.33
C LYS A 138 7.05 -0.72 -15.02
N SER A 139 5.95 -1.23 -15.56
CA SER A 139 4.62 -0.84 -15.14
C SER A 139 4.42 -1.24 -13.67
N ILE A 140 4.07 -0.28 -12.81
CA ILE A 140 3.63 -0.54 -11.44
C ILE A 140 2.29 0.20 -11.28
N PRO A 141 1.14 -0.48 -11.41
CA PRO A 141 -0.14 0.14 -11.14
C PRO A 141 -0.24 0.53 -9.65
N ILE A 142 -0.67 1.77 -9.41
CA ILE A 142 -0.86 2.35 -8.08
C ILE A 142 -2.36 2.53 -7.80
N TYR A 143 -2.80 2.06 -6.64
CA TYR A 143 -4.19 2.15 -6.19
C TYR A 143 -4.27 2.95 -4.90
N LEU A 144 -4.95 4.08 -4.93
CA LEU A 144 -5.22 4.89 -3.75
C LEU A 144 -6.54 4.41 -3.14
N PHE A 145 -6.46 3.65 -2.05
CA PHE A 145 -7.63 3.05 -1.41
C PHE A 145 -8.26 4.02 -0.41
N GLY A 146 -9.57 4.25 -0.53
CA GLY A 146 -10.34 5.11 0.36
C GLY A 146 -10.58 6.50 -0.24
N LYS A 147 -11.62 6.61 -1.06
CA LYS A 147 -11.92 7.84 -1.81
C LYS A 147 -12.15 9.04 -0.90
N ASP A 148 -12.84 8.85 0.23
CA ASP A 148 -13.07 9.90 1.24
C ASP A 148 -11.75 10.47 1.80
N PHE A 149 -10.79 9.59 2.10
CA PHE A 149 -9.48 10.00 2.61
C PHE A 149 -8.70 10.79 1.55
N TRP A 150 -8.55 10.24 0.34
CA TRP A 150 -7.71 10.84 -0.69
C TRP A 150 -8.30 12.14 -1.25
N SER A 151 -9.61 12.18 -1.49
CA SER A 151 -10.29 13.38 -2.00
C SER A 151 -10.31 14.51 -0.97
N GLY A 152 -10.34 14.16 0.33
CA GLY A 152 -10.24 15.13 1.41
C GLY A 152 -8.82 15.61 1.71
N LEU A 153 -7.79 14.86 1.29
CA LEU A 153 -6.38 15.17 1.58
C LEU A 153 -5.72 15.97 0.45
N ILE A 154 -5.86 15.56 -0.81
CA ILE A 154 -5.11 16.12 -1.94
C ILE A 154 -6.02 16.30 -3.15
N ASN A 155 -6.12 17.53 -3.66
CA ASN A 155 -6.70 17.79 -4.97
C ASN A 155 -5.60 17.67 -6.05
N PHE A 156 -5.45 16.48 -6.64
CA PHE A 156 -4.44 16.24 -7.67
C PHE A 156 -4.68 17.07 -8.96
N ASN A 157 -5.90 17.48 -9.26
CA ASN A 157 -6.16 18.37 -10.40
C ASN A 157 -5.51 19.73 -10.21
N GLN A 158 -5.35 20.19 -8.97
CA GLN A 158 -4.65 21.43 -8.68
C GLN A 158 -3.20 21.39 -9.19
N PHE A 159 -2.53 20.23 -9.16
CA PHE A 159 -1.17 20.11 -9.66
C PHE A 159 -1.10 20.34 -11.18
N VAL A 160 -2.12 19.88 -11.91
CA VAL A 160 -2.26 20.12 -13.35
C VAL A 160 -2.57 21.59 -13.62
N GLU A 161 -3.50 22.18 -12.87
CA GLU A 161 -3.87 23.60 -13.00
C GLU A 161 -2.69 24.54 -12.74
N TRP A 162 -1.82 24.20 -11.78
CA TRP A 162 -0.59 24.94 -11.50
C TRP A 162 0.55 24.63 -12.49
N GLY A 163 0.36 23.68 -13.40
CA GLY A 163 1.36 23.30 -14.40
C GLY A 163 2.59 22.58 -13.84
N VAL A 164 2.48 21.97 -12.65
CA VAL A 164 3.60 21.23 -12.02
C VAL A 164 3.62 19.74 -12.36
N ILE A 165 2.53 19.21 -12.93
CA ILE A 165 2.45 17.90 -13.57
C ILE A 165 1.62 17.99 -14.86
N SER A 166 1.75 17.00 -15.74
CA SER A 166 0.92 16.86 -16.92
C SER A 166 -0.44 16.23 -16.59
N PRO A 167 -1.50 16.45 -17.40
CA PRO A 167 -2.77 15.73 -17.23
C PRO A 167 -2.64 14.21 -17.29
N ASP A 168 -1.66 13.70 -18.05
CA ASP A 168 -1.39 12.27 -18.16
C ASP A 168 -0.79 11.67 -16.88
N ASP A 169 -0.14 12.47 -16.04
CA ASP A 169 0.40 12.00 -14.75
C ASP A 169 -0.72 11.58 -13.78
N LEU A 170 -1.94 12.08 -13.97
CA LEU A 170 -3.11 11.61 -13.22
C LEU A 170 -3.51 10.17 -13.56
N LYS A 171 -3.00 9.61 -14.65
CA LYS A 171 -3.21 8.19 -15.03
C LYS A 171 -2.26 7.25 -14.31
N LEU A 172 -1.26 7.76 -13.59
CA LEU A 172 -0.29 6.95 -12.84
C LEU A 172 -0.91 6.18 -11.66
N PHE A 173 -2.07 6.63 -11.19
CA PHE A 173 -2.78 6.00 -10.08
C PHE A 173 -4.29 5.92 -10.34
N LYS A 174 -4.95 5.01 -9.66
CA LYS A 174 -6.42 4.85 -9.66
C LYS A 174 -6.93 4.99 -8.23
N ILE A 175 -7.97 5.79 -8.00
CA ILE A 175 -8.63 5.85 -6.70
C ILE A 175 -9.70 4.77 -6.66
N VAL A 176 -9.69 3.95 -5.61
CA VAL A 176 -10.63 2.84 -5.38
C VAL A 176 -11.21 2.93 -3.97
N ASP A 177 -12.42 2.43 -3.75
CA ASP A 177 -13.12 2.63 -2.46
C ASP A 177 -13.62 1.33 -1.80
N THR A 178 -13.75 0.26 -2.59
CA THR A 178 -14.17 -1.05 -2.10
C THR A 178 -13.10 -2.11 -2.27
N VAL A 179 -13.13 -3.12 -1.40
CA VAL A 179 -12.22 -4.27 -1.47
C VAL A 179 -12.35 -5.00 -2.80
N ASP A 180 -13.57 -5.18 -3.31
CA ASP A 180 -13.81 -5.86 -4.58
C ASP A 180 -13.30 -5.08 -5.78
N GLU A 181 -13.54 -3.77 -5.81
CA GLU A 181 -13.00 -2.89 -6.85
C GLU A 181 -11.48 -2.92 -6.88
N ALA A 182 -10.83 -2.77 -5.71
CA ALA A 182 -9.38 -2.83 -5.60
C ALA A 182 -8.83 -4.19 -6.03
N PHE A 183 -9.44 -5.28 -5.58
CA PHE A 183 -9.05 -6.64 -5.95
C PHE A 183 -9.16 -6.89 -7.46
N GLN A 184 -10.29 -6.53 -8.07
CA GLN A 184 -10.50 -6.69 -9.51
C GLN A 184 -9.50 -5.85 -10.32
N ALA A 185 -9.24 -4.62 -9.90
CA ALA A 185 -8.31 -3.75 -10.60
C ALA A 185 -6.87 -4.27 -10.50
N VAL A 186 -6.41 -4.62 -9.30
CA VAL A 186 -5.07 -5.19 -9.05
C VAL A 186 -4.86 -6.47 -9.88
N THR A 187 -5.78 -7.43 -9.78
CA THR A 187 -5.62 -8.73 -10.47
C THR A 187 -5.71 -8.60 -11.99
N LYS A 188 -6.54 -7.68 -12.49
CA LYS A 188 -6.60 -7.37 -13.93
C LYS A 188 -5.27 -6.80 -14.43
N ASP A 189 -4.73 -5.78 -13.78
CA ASP A 189 -3.48 -5.16 -14.25
C ASP A 189 -2.30 -6.15 -14.14
N LEU A 190 -2.26 -6.97 -13.08
CA LEU A 190 -1.23 -8.01 -12.91
C LEU A 190 -1.29 -9.15 -13.93
N THR A 191 -2.46 -9.43 -14.52
CA THR A 191 -2.63 -10.43 -15.59
C THR A 191 -2.42 -9.85 -16.98
N GLN A 192 -2.72 -8.57 -17.18
CA GLN A 192 -2.50 -7.90 -18.48
C GLN A 192 -1.02 -7.66 -18.77
N ASP A 193 -0.22 -7.34 -17.74
CA ASP A 193 1.25 -7.24 -17.88
C ASP A 193 1.88 -8.56 -18.38
N GLU A 194 1.22 -9.71 -18.19
CA GLU A 194 1.70 -11.00 -18.69
C GLU A 194 1.70 -11.06 -20.22
N ASN A 195 0.65 -10.54 -20.86
CA ASN A 195 0.50 -10.58 -22.32
C ASN A 195 1.40 -9.56 -23.03
N SER A 196 1.93 -8.56 -22.32
CA SER A 196 2.86 -7.57 -22.89
C SER A 196 4.33 -8.00 -22.89
N CYS A 197 4.69 -9.04 -22.13
CA CYS A 197 6.06 -9.58 -22.07
C CYS A 197 6.27 -10.80 -22.98
N GLU A 198 5.25 -11.25 -23.72
CA GLU A 198 5.33 -12.35 -24.70
C GLU A 198 5.48 -11.86 -26.16
N LEU A 199 5.77 -10.58 -26.39
CA LEU A 199 6.08 -9.98 -27.69
C LEU A 199 7.47 -9.33 -27.67
#